data_AF-A0AAE0EVE3-F1
#
_entry.id   AF-A0AAE0EVE3-F1
#
_cell.length_a   1.000
_cell.length_b   1.000
_cell.length_c   1.000
_cell.angle_alpha   90.00
_cell.angle_beta   90.00
_cell.angle_gamma   90.00
#
_symmetry.space_group_name_H-M   'P 1'
#
loop_
_entity.id
_entity.type
_entity.pdbx_description
1 polymer ?
#
loop_
_entity_poly.entity_id
_entity_poly.type
_entity_poly.pdbx_seq_one_letter_code
_entity_poly.pdbx_strand_id
1 'polypeptide(L)'
;MCAGDDVRHIPFIAMYRKEYVSPLLRGRREELDELSDMLPSRKIRRWDLLWAVYDCDRRYTLLERRKRNLREILVEVEKTAPAALDDEVLSCIGALEVPHITQEGCDDVEAKLRLYFPEEVNSGRDTISGGQKRAQRTSHHHLLKKAGLGELAEKMGMSAQKLGENLNELGYKMHEPVDFPTPPEEVAEEFIRNDFPNVDSVLKATRAMVASEIAAEPNVRAWVRDNFRQLARISTEPTTQGMDVLDPFHPLGVVKRLKRKPLKAFVDDNFLKILQGKKKGLLTYSLSVEDNVREELIQEAFTAYMSDGVSLSAVAWNEQRRQALSLAIEQMLFPILIRETLQTLEVEAKDWLSMQIGDALWQHVSVAPWRARVQGDLVPAASPPHQLLRRNVGPACCSPAAWRRSNGHQAALLSHAADPAATKLLFSRMPWI
;
A
#
# COMPACT_ATOMS: atom_id res chain seq x y z
N MET A 1 26.32 4.05 -0.55
CA MET A 1 26.18 4.92 -1.74
C MET A 1 24.74 5.37 -1.77
N CYS A 2 24.44 6.59 -1.37
CA CYS A 2 23.12 7.16 -1.63
C CYS A 2 22.96 7.19 -3.15
N ALA A 3 21.97 6.50 -3.70
CA ALA A 3 21.72 6.51 -5.13
C ALA A 3 21.03 7.85 -5.47
N GLY A 4 21.80 8.93 -5.42
CA GLY A 4 21.33 10.27 -5.76
C GLY A 4 20.84 10.30 -7.21
N ASP A 5 19.55 10.58 -7.37
CA ASP A 5 18.75 11.11 -8.49
C ASP A 5 19.01 10.72 -9.96
N ASP A 6 20.11 10.06 -10.32
CA ASP A 6 20.42 9.68 -11.70
C ASP A 6 20.17 8.18 -11.95
N VAL A 7 18.99 7.89 -12.48
CA VAL A 7 18.55 6.57 -13.02
C VAL A 7 19.57 5.95 -13.99
N ARG A 8 20.44 6.77 -14.58
CA ARG A 8 21.52 6.38 -15.51
C ARG A 8 22.61 5.52 -14.89
N HIS A 9 22.66 5.40 -13.55
CA HIS A 9 23.74 4.69 -12.87
C HIS A 9 23.55 3.17 -12.77
N ILE A 10 22.35 2.61 -12.84
CA ILE A 10 22.19 1.16 -12.59
C ILE A 10 22.89 0.29 -13.65
N PRO A 11 22.69 0.51 -14.97
CA PRO A 11 23.47 -0.19 -15.99
C PRO A 11 24.97 0.04 -15.85
N PHE A 12 25.38 1.26 -15.50
CA PHE A 12 26.79 1.60 -15.30
C PHE A 12 27.40 0.82 -14.11
N ILE A 13 26.74 0.82 -12.95
CA ILE A 13 27.17 0.07 -11.76
C ILE A 13 27.25 -1.42 -12.10
N ALA A 14 26.21 -1.95 -12.75
CA ALA A 14 26.15 -3.34 -13.15
C ALA A 14 27.18 -3.73 -14.20
N MET A 15 27.72 -2.78 -14.97
CA MET A 15 28.74 -3.05 -16.00
C MET A 15 30.18 -2.81 -15.51
N TYR A 16 30.42 -1.75 -14.75
CA TYR A 16 31.76 -1.21 -14.44
C TYR A 16 32.14 -1.25 -12.95
N ARG A 17 31.23 -1.72 -12.07
CA ARG A 17 31.45 -1.86 -10.62
C ARG A 17 31.02 -3.23 -10.09
N LYS A 18 31.05 -4.26 -10.95
CA LYS A 18 30.54 -5.61 -10.67
C LYS A 18 31.19 -6.26 -9.45
N GLU A 19 32.46 -5.97 -9.24
CA GLU A 19 33.27 -6.43 -8.11
C GLU A 19 32.68 -6.02 -6.75
N TYR A 20 31.96 -4.89 -6.68
CA TYR A 20 31.35 -4.39 -5.45
C TYR A 20 29.91 -4.87 -5.24
N VAL A 21 29.22 -5.27 -6.31
CA VAL A 21 27.78 -5.62 -6.29
C VAL A 21 27.49 -7.05 -6.74
N SER A 22 28.52 -7.91 -6.78
CA SER A 22 28.41 -9.30 -7.26
C SER A 22 27.20 -10.08 -6.68
N PRO A 23 26.88 -9.99 -5.37
CA PRO A 23 25.68 -10.65 -4.82
C PRO A 23 24.35 -10.14 -5.40
N LEU A 24 24.29 -8.86 -5.79
CA LEU A 24 23.10 -8.20 -6.35
C LEU A 24 22.95 -8.42 -7.86
N LEU A 25 23.97 -8.98 -8.52
CA LEU A 25 23.92 -9.32 -9.94
C LEU A 25 23.36 -10.73 -10.21
N ARG A 26 22.98 -11.45 -9.15
CA ARG A 26 22.37 -12.78 -9.25
C ARG A 26 21.00 -12.66 -9.95
N GLY A 27 20.76 -13.60 -10.86
CA GLY A 27 19.49 -13.75 -11.56
C GLY A 27 18.40 -14.34 -10.67
N ARG A 28 17.18 -14.45 -11.20
CA ARG A 28 16.12 -15.20 -10.50
C ARG A 28 16.54 -16.66 -10.32
N ARG A 29 15.96 -17.36 -9.34
CA ARG A 29 16.28 -18.77 -9.05
C ARG A 29 16.11 -19.68 -10.29
N GLU A 30 15.13 -19.37 -11.12
CA GLU A 30 14.85 -20.02 -12.40
C GLU A 30 15.99 -19.87 -13.43
N GLU A 31 16.84 -18.84 -13.29
CA GLU A 31 18.01 -18.62 -14.15
C GLU A 31 19.28 -19.36 -13.66
N LEU A 32 19.22 -20.03 -12.50
CA LEU A 32 20.35 -20.77 -11.91
C LEU A 32 20.41 -22.23 -12.36
N ASP A 33 19.30 -22.82 -12.84
CA ASP A 33 19.21 -24.23 -13.22
C ASP A 33 19.82 -24.55 -14.61
N GLU A 34 20.19 -23.53 -15.40
CA GLU A 34 20.78 -23.69 -16.74
C GLU A 34 22.33 -23.72 -16.73
N LEU A 35 22.97 -24.19 -15.67
CA LEU A 35 24.41 -24.51 -15.66
C LEU A 35 24.72 -25.83 -16.39
N SER A 36 24.07 -26.07 -17.55
CA SER A 36 24.35 -27.20 -18.45
C SER A 36 25.17 -26.71 -19.65
N ASP A 37 26.49 -26.73 -19.49
CA ASP A 37 27.59 -27.05 -20.43
C ASP A 37 27.56 -26.71 -21.94
N MET A 38 26.67 -25.87 -22.47
CA MET A 38 26.71 -25.47 -23.88
C MET A 38 26.73 -23.94 -24.01
N LEU A 39 27.94 -23.41 -24.28
CA LEU A 39 28.27 -22.01 -24.63
C LEU A 39 27.32 -20.96 -24.02
N PRO A 40 27.70 -20.25 -22.93
CA PRO A 40 26.81 -19.28 -22.30
C PRO A 40 26.43 -18.22 -23.33
N SER A 41 25.20 -18.31 -23.84
CA SER A 41 24.58 -17.20 -24.54
C SER A 41 24.71 -16.01 -23.59
N ARG A 42 25.31 -14.91 -24.05
CA ARG A 42 25.39 -13.68 -23.27
C ARG A 42 23.95 -13.14 -23.14
N LYS A 43 23.16 -13.73 -22.24
CA LYS A 43 21.83 -13.25 -21.90
C LYS A 43 22.01 -11.84 -21.33
N ILE A 44 21.39 -10.86 -21.98
CA ILE A 44 21.30 -9.51 -21.42
C ILE A 44 20.53 -9.66 -20.10
N ARG A 45 21.09 -9.14 -19.00
CA ARG A 45 20.45 -9.19 -17.68
C ARG A 45 19.70 -7.90 -17.42
N ARG A 46 18.50 -8.01 -16.83
CA ARG A 46 17.67 -6.86 -16.44
C ARG A 46 18.13 -6.19 -15.13
N TRP A 47 18.93 -6.91 -14.33
CA TRP A 47 19.44 -6.48 -13.02
C TRP A 47 18.34 -6.16 -12.00
N ASP A 48 17.33 -7.03 -11.90
CA ASP A 48 16.12 -6.85 -11.07
C ASP A 48 16.43 -6.43 -9.62
N LEU A 49 17.41 -7.07 -8.98
CA LEU A 49 17.79 -6.76 -7.60
C LEU A 49 18.38 -5.36 -7.44
N LEU A 50 19.11 -4.84 -8.43
CA LEU A 50 19.64 -3.47 -8.38
C LEU A 50 18.53 -2.43 -8.52
N TRP A 51 17.54 -2.70 -9.37
CA TRP A 51 16.34 -1.86 -9.48
C TRP A 51 15.51 -1.88 -8.20
N ALA A 52 15.33 -3.07 -7.60
CA ALA A 52 14.63 -3.19 -6.32
C ALA A 52 15.35 -2.42 -5.19
N VAL A 53 16.69 -2.48 -5.12
CA VAL A 53 17.48 -1.70 -4.16
C VAL A 53 17.29 -0.20 -4.39
N TYR A 54 17.31 0.26 -5.64
CA TYR A 54 17.06 1.66 -5.98
C TYR A 54 15.66 2.14 -5.56
N ASP A 55 14.63 1.35 -5.84
CA ASP A 55 13.27 1.67 -5.43
C ASP A 55 13.11 1.68 -3.90
N CYS A 56 13.76 0.74 -3.20
CA CYS A 56 13.84 0.74 -1.75
C CYS A 56 14.55 1.98 -1.19
N ASP A 57 15.68 2.39 -1.77
CA ASP A 57 16.42 3.61 -1.36
C ASP A 57 15.55 4.87 -1.52
N ARG A 58 14.81 4.96 -2.63
CA ARG A 58 13.86 6.06 -2.89
C ARG A 58 12.71 6.07 -1.87
N ARG A 59 12.09 4.92 -1.61
CA ARG A 59 11.00 4.78 -0.62
C ARG A 59 11.51 5.10 0.79
N TYR A 60 12.70 4.62 1.14
CA TYR A 60 13.35 4.89 2.43
C TYR A 60 13.69 6.37 2.60
N THR A 61 14.24 7.03 1.57
CA THR A 61 14.54 8.46 1.61
C THR A 61 13.29 9.30 1.85
N LEU A 62 12.17 8.94 1.23
CA LEU A 62 10.88 9.60 1.46
C LEU A 62 10.38 9.39 2.90
N LEU A 63 10.51 8.16 3.43
CA LEU A 63 10.17 7.85 4.82
C LEU A 63 11.03 8.64 5.80
N GLU A 64 12.35 8.69 5.60
CA GLU A 64 13.28 9.44 6.45
C GLU A 64 13.02 10.95 6.42
N ARG A 65 12.68 11.50 5.25
CA ARG A 65 12.21 12.89 5.15
C ARG A 65 10.96 13.11 5.99
N ARG A 66 9.97 12.23 5.88
CA ARG A 66 8.73 12.31 6.65
C ARG A 66 8.98 12.21 8.16
N LYS A 67 9.79 11.25 8.58
CA LYS A 67 10.20 11.05 9.98
C LYS A 67 10.90 12.27 10.56
N ARG A 68 11.81 12.89 9.79
CA ARG A 68 12.47 14.14 10.18
C ARG A 68 11.47 15.27 10.38
N ASN A 69 10.55 15.46 9.44
CA ASN A 69 9.53 16.51 9.56
C ASN A 69 8.66 16.32 10.81
N LEU A 70 8.25 15.09 11.13
CA LEU A 70 7.47 14.80 12.35
C LEU A 70 8.28 15.08 13.62
N ARG A 71 9.58 14.77 13.63
CA ARG A 71 10.47 15.13 14.74
C ARG A 71 10.62 16.64 14.92
N GLU A 72 10.71 17.39 13.83
CA GLU A 72 10.78 18.85 13.88
C GLU A 72 9.50 19.45 14.50
N ILE A 73 8.32 18.92 14.14
CA ILE A 73 7.05 19.32 14.75
C ILE A 73 7.03 18.98 16.25
N LEU A 74 7.50 17.80 16.65
CA LEU A 74 7.56 17.42 18.08
C LEU A 74 8.47 18.35 18.89
N VAL A 75 9.63 18.74 18.33
CA VAL A 75 10.54 19.71 18.96
C VAL A 75 9.91 21.10 19.06
N GLU A 76 9.05 21.49 18.11
CA GLU A 76 8.30 22.74 18.17
C GLU A 76 7.25 22.70 19.28
N VAL A 77 6.49 21.60 19.37
CA VAL A 77 5.50 21.33 20.42
C VAL A 77 6.13 21.38 21.81
N GLU A 78 7.28 20.74 22.00
CA GLU A 78 8.01 20.74 23.28
C GLU A 78 8.37 22.17 23.74
N LYS A 79 8.65 23.08 22.80
CA LYS A 79 8.96 24.49 23.09
C LYS A 79 7.73 25.31 23.44
N THR A 80 6.60 25.06 22.78
CA THR A 80 5.38 25.87 22.95
C THR A 80 4.54 25.43 24.13
N ALA A 81 4.58 24.14 24.51
CA ALA A 81 3.74 23.56 25.56
C ALA A 81 4.49 22.59 26.50
N PRO A 82 5.54 23.04 27.23
CA PRO A 82 6.44 22.17 28.01
C PRO A 82 5.83 21.52 29.28
N ALA A 83 4.60 21.84 29.65
CA ALA A 83 3.99 21.37 30.91
C ALA A 83 2.68 20.60 30.74
N ALA A 84 2.16 20.48 29.51
CA ALA A 84 0.79 20.01 29.30
C ALA A 84 0.68 18.55 28.84
N LEU A 85 1.73 17.96 28.24
CA LEU A 85 1.57 16.76 27.40
C LEU A 85 2.87 15.93 27.26
N ASP A 86 3.70 15.84 28.31
CA ASP A 86 4.98 15.10 28.25
C ASP A 86 4.76 13.63 27.86
N ASP A 87 3.77 12.97 28.44
CA ASP A 87 3.46 11.56 28.15
C ASP A 87 3.01 11.36 26.69
N GLU A 88 2.16 12.23 26.16
CA GLU A 88 1.71 12.14 24.77
C GLU A 88 2.83 12.38 23.76
N VAL A 89 3.71 13.35 24.04
CA VAL A 89 4.89 13.66 23.21
C VAL A 89 5.88 12.51 23.28
N LEU A 90 6.16 11.98 24.46
CA LEU A 90 7.04 10.82 24.67
C LEU A 90 6.53 9.58 23.93
N SER A 91 5.23 9.31 23.97
CA SER A 91 4.61 8.24 23.19
C SER A 91 4.81 8.42 21.68
N CYS A 92 4.64 9.65 21.16
CA CYS A 92 4.91 9.94 19.74
C CYS A 92 6.38 9.74 19.36
N ILE A 93 7.31 10.16 20.23
CA ILE A 93 8.75 9.96 20.04
C ILE A 93 9.06 8.46 20.02
N GLY A 94 8.56 7.70 21.00
CA GLY A 94 8.75 6.26 21.07
C GLY A 94 8.24 5.53 19.83
N ALA A 95 7.04 5.89 19.34
CA ALA A 95 6.48 5.34 18.12
C ALA A 95 7.33 5.68 16.87
N LEU A 96 7.93 6.87 16.79
CA LEU A 96 8.85 7.25 15.70
C LEU A 96 10.20 6.54 15.77
N GLU A 97 10.66 6.16 16.96
CA GLU A 97 11.96 5.54 17.18
C GLU A 97 11.99 4.04 16.97
N VAL A 98 10.83 3.41 16.74
CA VAL A 98 10.75 2.01 16.31
C VAL A 98 11.63 1.77 15.08
N PRO A 99 12.55 0.78 15.11
CA PRO A 99 13.58 0.59 14.08
C PRO A 99 13.04 0.27 12.68
N HIS A 100 11.81 -0.21 12.58
CA HIS A 100 11.17 -0.60 11.32
C HIS A 100 9.84 0.13 11.09
N ILE A 101 9.77 1.41 11.49
CA ILE A 101 8.59 2.23 11.24
C ILE A 101 8.19 2.23 9.76
N THR A 102 6.91 2.02 9.49
CA THR A 102 6.33 2.04 8.14
C THR A 102 5.75 3.42 7.82
N GLN A 103 5.36 3.64 6.56
CA GLN A 103 4.61 4.86 6.20
C GLN A 103 3.32 4.99 7.03
N GLU A 104 2.64 3.87 7.26
CA GLU A 104 1.43 3.78 8.09
C GLU A 104 1.72 4.14 9.55
N GLY A 105 2.87 3.72 10.09
CA GLY A 105 3.31 4.14 11.42
C GLY A 105 3.56 5.65 11.51
N CYS A 106 4.11 6.28 10.46
CA CYS A 106 4.22 7.74 10.40
C CYS A 106 2.85 8.42 10.29
N ASP A 107 1.90 7.86 9.53
CA ASP A 107 0.52 8.34 9.45
C ASP A 107 -0.18 8.27 10.83
N ASP A 108 0.10 7.23 11.62
CA ASP A 108 -0.45 7.04 12.96
C ASP A 108 0.07 8.10 13.95
N VAL A 109 1.39 8.35 13.97
CA VAL A 109 1.97 9.43 14.79
C VAL A 109 1.41 10.78 14.37
N GLU A 110 1.28 11.02 13.07
CA GLU A 110 0.69 12.25 12.55
C GLU A 110 -0.79 12.40 12.96
N ALA A 111 -1.55 11.32 13.05
CA ALA A 111 -2.93 11.34 13.53
C ALA A 111 -3.02 11.77 15.01
N LYS A 112 -2.15 11.24 15.88
CA LYS A 112 -2.06 11.65 17.29
C LYS A 112 -1.66 13.12 17.42
N LEU A 113 -0.62 13.54 16.69
CA LEU A 113 -0.20 14.94 16.66
C LEU A 113 -1.32 15.88 16.21
N ARG A 114 -2.08 15.53 15.18
CA ARG A 114 -3.22 16.35 14.72
C ARG A 114 -4.36 16.43 15.74
N LEU A 115 -4.52 15.42 16.60
CA LEU A 115 -5.55 15.42 17.63
C LEU A 115 -5.22 16.42 18.74
N TYR A 116 -3.99 16.34 19.27
CA TYR A 116 -3.56 17.13 20.44
C TYR A 116 -2.94 18.50 20.07
N PHE A 117 -2.25 18.57 18.93
CA PHE A 117 -1.46 19.73 18.47
C PHE A 117 -1.83 20.17 17.05
N PRO A 118 -3.11 20.52 16.81
CA PRO A 118 -3.56 20.87 15.46
C PRO A 118 -2.91 22.15 14.92
N GLU A 119 -2.44 23.07 15.76
CA GLU A 119 -1.89 24.36 15.31
C GLU A 119 -0.45 24.21 14.80
N GLU A 120 0.35 23.41 15.49
CA GLU A 120 1.75 23.13 15.22
C GLU A 120 1.90 22.28 13.95
N VAL A 121 1.07 21.24 13.80
CA VAL A 121 1.06 20.40 12.58
C VAL A 121 0.70 21.21 11.34
N ASN A 122 -0.20 22.18 11.46
CA ASN A 122 -0.58 23.04 10.33
C ASN A 122 0.48 24.10 10.04
N SER A 123 1.10 24.69 11.07
CA SER A 123 2.15 25.71 10.92
C SER A 123 3.42 25.12 10.27
N GLY A 124 3.80 23.90 10.65
CA GLY A 124 4.92 23.17 10.04
C GLY A 124 4.71 22.76 8.56
N ARG A 125 3.46 22.75 8.06
CA ARG A 125 3.16 22.49 6.63
C ARG A 125 3.25 23.74 5.77
N ASP A 126 2.90 24.89 6.33
CA ASP A 126 2.90 26.17 5.63
C ASP A 126 4.34 26.66 5.35
N THR A 127 5.30 26.32 6.21
CA THR A 127 6.74 26.61 6.01
C THR A 127 7.37 25.79 4.88
N ILE A 128 6.87 24.58 4.61
CA ILE A 128 7.44 23.65 3.62
C ILE A 128 6.79 23.81 2.23
N SER A 129 5.51 24.18 2.16
CA SER A 129 4.73 24.11 0.91
C SER A 129 4.43 25.46 0.24
N GLY A 130 4.77 26.60 0.85
CA GLY A 130 4.50 27.93 0.29
C GLY A 130 3.03 28.20 -0.09
N GLY A 131 2.11 27.37 0.42
CA GLY A 131 0.70 27.34 0.06
C GLY A 131 -0.16 28.09 1.07
N GLN A 132 -1.28 28.64 0.59
CA GLN A 132 -2.24 29.38 1.42
C GLN A 132 -2.73 28.55 2.62
N LYS A 133 -2.78 29.18 3.80
CA LYS A 133 -3.37 28.65 5.04
C LYS A 133 -4.68 27.92 4.74
N ARG A 134 -4.69 26.59 4.86
CA ARG A 134 -5.95 25.83 4.81
C ARG A 134 -6.80 26.24 6.00
N ALA A 135 -8.10 26.43 5.77
CA ALA A 135 -9.05 26.77 6.83
C ALA A 135 -8.94 25.75 7.99
N GLN A 136 -8.69 26.26 9.19
CA GLN A 136 -8.67 25.46 10.40
C GLN A 136 -10.07 24.90 10.65
N ARG A 137 -10.23 23.57 10.56
CA ARG A 137 -11.39 22.91 11.15
C ARG A 137 -10.97 22.47 12.55
N THR A 138 -11.53 23.11 13.57
CA THR A 138 -11.38 22.64 14.95
C THR A 138 -11.87 21.19 15.02
N SER A 139 -11.01 20.29 15.54
CA SER A 139 -11.40 18.91 15.73
C SER A 139 -12.54 18.83 16.74
N HIS A 140 -13.45 17.86 16.57
CA HIS A 140 -14.55 17.67 17.54
C HIS A 140 -13.99 17.44 18.94
N HIS A 141 -12.90 16.66 19.06
CA HIS A 141 -12.14 16.47 20.30
C HIS A 141 -11.72 17.79 20.96
N HIS A 142 -11.13 18.73 20.22
CA HIS A 142 -10.73 20.04 20.76
C HIS A 142 -11.91 20.84 21.31
N LEU A 143 -13.07 20.75 20.66
CA LEU A 143 -14.31 21.39 21.14
C LEU A 143 -14.77 20.78 22.46
N LEU A 144 -14.74 19.45 22.59
CA LEU A 144 -15.11 18.74 23.82
C LEU A 144 -14.14 19.04 24.96
N LYS A 145 -12.82 19.08 24.67
CA LYS A 145 -11.80 19.47 25.64
C LYS A 145 -12.00 20.90 26.14
N LYS A 146 -12.29 21.85 25.24
CA LYS A 146 -12.64 23.25 25.60
C LYS A 146 -13.94 23.38 26.40
N ALA A 147 -14.88 22.46 26.22
CA ALA A 147 -16.12 22.42 27.00
C ALA A 147 -15.92 21.86 28.43
N GLY A 148 -14.71 21.41 28.78
CA GLY A 148 -14.37 20.88 30.10
C GLY A 148 -14.55 19.38 30.24
N LEU A 149 -14.95 18.66 29.19
CA LEU A 149 -15.18 17.20 29.27
C LEU A 149 -13.89 16.38 29.42
N GLY A 150 -12.71 17.00 29.29
CA GLY A 150 -11.43 16.36 29.56
C GLY A 150 -11.31 15.82 30.99
N GLU A 151 -11.78 16.57 31.98
CA GLU A 151 -11.76 16.15 33.38
C GLU A 151 -12.64 14.91 33.62
N LEU A 152 -13.75 14.80 32.89
CA LEU A 152 -14.62 13.64 32.95
C LEU A 152 -14.02 12.44 32.19
N ALA A 153 -13.32 12.69 31.08
CA ALA A 153 -12.62 11.65 30.32
C ALA A 153 -11.48 11.02 31.14
N GLU A 154 -10.73 11.81 31.93
CA GLU A 154 -9.68 11.32 32.81
C GLU A 154 -10.21 10.33 33.86
N LYS A 155 -11.46 10.51 34.33
CA LYS A 155 -12.13 9.60 35.28
C LYS A 155 -12.44 8.22 34.71
N MET A 156 -12.27 8.00 33.40
CA MET A 156 -12.31 6.66 32.79
C MET A 156 -11.17 5.78 33.31
N GLY A 157 -10.12 6.35 33.90
CA GLY A 157 -9.15 5.61 34.72
C GLY A 157 -7.99 4.98 33.97
N MET A 158 -7.93 5.10 32.63
CA MET A 158 -6.80 4.64 31.82
C MET A 158 -6.69 5.47 30.54
N SER A 159 -5.47 5.96 30.25
CA SER A 159 -5.16 6.69 29.03
C SER A 159 -5.07 5.77 27.81
N ALA A 160 -5.26 6.33 26.62
CA ALA A 160 -5.12 5.60 25.36
C ALA A 160 -3.71 4.98 25.18
N GLN A 161 -2.67 5.67 25.65
CA GLN A 161 -1.29 5.15 25.63
C GLN A 161 -1.15 3.87 26.45
N LYS A 162 -1.62 3.86 27.70
CA LYS A 162 -1.56 2.69 28.58
C LYS A 162 -2.35 1.51 28.01
N LEU A 163 -3.49 1.78 27.39
CA LEU A 163 -4.23 0.76 26.64
C LEU A 163 -3.38 0.19 25.49
N GLY A 164 -2.72 1.05 24.71
CA GLY A 164 -1.82 0.61 23.64
C GLY A 164 -0.67 -0.27 24.15
N GLU A 165 -0.11 0.04 25.32
CA GLU A 165 0.91 -0.78 25.99
C GLU A 165 0.33 -2.15 26.41
N ASN A 166 -0.86 -2.17 27.02
CA ASN A 166 -1.55 -3.42 27.38
C ASN A 166 -1.85 -4.31 26.18
N LEU A 167 -2.26 -3.75 25.04
CA LEU A 167 -2.59 -4.51 23.84
C LEU A 167 -1.36 -5.16 23.18
N ASN A 168 -0.19 -4.54 23.32
CA ASN A 168 1.06 -5.05 22.75
C ASN A 168 1.67 -6.18 23.60
N GLU A 169 1.34 -6.26 24.88
CA GLU A 169 1.83 -7.29 25.79
C GLU A 169 0.93 -8.53 25.75
N LEU A 170 1.44 -9.62 25.18
CA LEU A 170 0.69 -10.87 25.01
C LEU A 170 0.38 -11.53 26.36
N GLY A 171 -0.90 -11.46 26.75
CA GLY A 171 -1.44 -12.22 27.88
C GLY A 171 -1.12 -11.65 29.27
N TYR A 172 -0.62 -10.41 29.34
CA TYR A 172 -0.40 -9.72 30.61
C TYR A 172 -0.88 -8.27 30.54
N LYS A 173 -1.74 -7.90 31.50
CA LYS A 173 -2.24 -6.55 31.63
C LYS A 173 -1.32 -5.75 32.54
N MET A 174 -0.49 -4.90 31.95
CA MET A 174 0.52 -4.10 32.65
C MET A 174 -0.13 -2.97 33.47
N HIS A 175 -1.16 -2.35 32.91
CA HIS A 175 -1.86 -1.22 33.52
C HIS A 175 -3.29 -1.61 33.87
N GLU A 176 -3.69 -1.36 35.11
CA GLU A 176 -5.06 -1.52 35.58
C GLU A 176 -5.81 -0.18 35.56
N PRO A 177 -7.05 -0.10 35.02
CA PRO A 177 -7.85 1.11 35.12
C PRO A 177 -8.19 1.42 36.58
N VAL A 178 -8.08 2.69 36.96
CA VAL A 178 -8.52 3.15 38.28
C VAL A 178 -10.01 3.47 38.23
N ASP A 179 -10.81 2.73 39.00
CA ASP A 179 -12.25 2.99 39.08
C ASP A 179 -12.56 4.19 39.96
N PHE A 180 -13.30 5.16 39.41
CA PHE A 180 -13.75 6.30 40.19
C PHE A 180 -14.84 5.85 41.19
N PRO A 181 -14.83 6.33 42.45
CA PRO A 181 -15.73 5.82 43.49
C PRO A 181 -17.21 6.10 43.19
N THR A 182 -17.47 7.22 42.53
CA THR A 182 -18.81 7.68 42.18
C THR A 182 -19.21 7.17 40.79
N PRO A 183 -20.46 6.70 40.60
CA PRO A 183 -20.95 6.28 39.29
C PRO A 183 -20.83 7.39 38.22
N PRO A 184 -20.59 7.02 36.95
CA PRO A 184 -20.39 7.98 35.87
C PRO A 184 -21.61 8.89 35.66
N GLU A 185 -22.82 8.41 35.92
CA GLU A 185 -24.06 9.19 35.78
C GLU A 185 -24.09 10.37 36.75
N GLU A 186 -23.76 10.15 38.02
CA GLU A 186 -23.72 11.18 39.07
C GLU A 186 -22.61 12.19 38.78
N VAL A 187 -21.43 11.72 38.37
CA VAL A 187 -20.32 12.62 38.03
C VAL A 187 -20.66 13.49 36.81
N ALA A 188 -21.39 12.93 35.83
CA ALA A 188 -21.77 13.66 34.62
C ALA A 188 -22.79 14.77 34.87
N GLU A 189 -23.53 14.77 35.98
CA GLU A 189 -24.45 15.86 36.35
C GLU A 189 -23.73 17.20 36.50
N GLU A 190 -22.47 17.18 36.97
CA GLU A 190 -21.63 18.37 37.13
C GLU A 190 -21.25 19.05 35.79
N PHE A 191 -21.35 18.30 34.68
CA PHE A 191 -20.93 18.73 33.35
C PHE A 191 -22.11 19.10 32.43
N ILE A 192 -23.33 19.16 32.95
CA ILE A 192 -24.50 19.60 32.18
C ILE A 192 -24.36 21.08 31.80
N ARG A 193 -24.45 21.36 30.50
CA ARG A 193 -24.26 22.69 29.89
C ARG A 193 -25.32 22.89 28.80
N ASN A 194 -25.42 24.10 28.24
CA ASN A 194 -26.31 24.36 27.11
C ASN A 194 -26.03 23.45 25.90
N ASP A 195 -24.77 23.10 25.68
CA ASP A 195 -24.34 22.21 24.58
C ASP A 195 -24.61 20.72 24.89
N PHE A 196 -24.75 20.36 26.17
CA PHE A 196 -24.98 19.00 26.67
C PHE A 196 -26.10 19.03 27.73
N PRO A 197 -27.37 19.07 27.31
CA PRO A 197 -28.49 19.41 28.20
C PRO A 197 -28.88 18.30 29.19
N ASN A 198 -28.32 17.09 29.06
CA ASN A 198 -28.64 15.96 29.94
C ASN A 198 -27.44 15.02 30.12
N VAL A 199 -27.49 14.18 31.16
CA VAL A 199 -26.44 13.21 31.52
C VAL A 199 -26.05 12.31 30.35
N ASP A 200 -27.01 11.78 29.59
CA ASP A 200 -26.71 10.91 28.44
C ASP A 200 -25.91 11.64 27.35
N SER A 201 -26.25 12.90 27.07
CA SER A 201 -25.52 13.73 26.10
C SER A 201 -24.09 14.03 26.54
N VAL A 202 -23.87 14.27 27.84
CA VAL A 202 -22.55 14.45 28.44
C VAL A 202 -21.74 13.16 28.30
N LEU A 203 -22.27 12.03 28.77
CA LEU A 203 -21.58 10.74 28.71
C LEU A 203 -21.29 10.32 27.27
N LYS A 204 -22.23 10.53 26.35
CA LYS A 204 -22.03 10.26 24.92
C LYS A 204 -20.91 11.11 24.32
N ALA A 205 -20.86 12.39 24.66
CA ALA A 205 -19.79 13.29 24.22
C ALA A 205 -18.44 12.86 24.80
N THR A 206 -18.37 12.54 26.10
CA THR A 206 -17.16 12.01 26.73
C THR A 206 -16.68 10.72 26.09
N ARG A 207 -17.59 9.76 25.83
CA ARG A 207 -17.25 8.51 25.11
C ARG A 207 -16.67 8.80 23.73
N ALA A 208 -17.20 9.77 23.00
CA ALA A 208 -16.67 10.17 21.69
C ALA A 208 -15.29 10.84 21.79
N MET A 209 -15.03 11.61 22.85
CA MET A 209 -13.72 12.18 23.14
C MET A 209 -12.69 11.08 23.38
N VAL A 210 -12.97 10.17 24.32
CA VAL A 210 -12.10 9.03 24.66
C VAL A 210 -11.88 8.11 23.46
N ALA A 211 -12.94 7.82 22.71
CA ALA A 211 -12.82 7.01 21.49
C ALA A 211 -11.91 7.66 20.44
N SER A 212 -11.92 8.99 20.34
CA SER A 212 -11.02 9.73 19.44
C SER A 212 -9.56 9.65 19.88
N GLU A 213 -9.30 9.67 21.18
CA GLU A 213 -7.96 9.50 21.76
C GLU A 213 -7.44 8.08 21.52
N ILE A 214 -8.25 7.06 21.80
CA ILE A 214 -7.94 5.65 21.52
C ILE A 214 -7.68 5.43 20.02
N ALA A 215 -8.53 5.97 19.15
CA ALA A 215 -8.39 5.80 17.70
C ALA A 215 -7.21 6.57 17.09
N ALA A 216 -6.63 7.53 17.81
CA ALA A 216 -5.44 8.27 17.40
C ALA A 216 -4.14 7.64 17.95
N GLU A 217 -4.21 6.78 18.95
CA GLU A 217 -3.03 6.18 19.58
C GLU A 217 -2.28 5.21 18.62
N PRO A 218 -0.98 5.44 18.34
CA PRO A 218 -0.23 4.60 17.40
C PRO A 218 -0.20 3.12 17.74
N ASN A 219 0.02 2.77 19.01
CA ASN A 219 0.09 1.36 19.44
C ASN A 219 -1.26 0.64 19.26
N VAL A 220 -2.36 1.30 19.61
CA VAL A 220 -3.71 0.76 19.41
C VAL A 220 -3.98 0.58 17.92
N ARG A 221 -3.68 1.60 17.09
CA ARG A 221 -3.87 1.54 15.63
C ARG A 221 -3.07 0.41 14.99
N ALA A 222 -1.81 0.24 15.39
CA ALA A 222 -0.95 -0.84 14.93
C ALA A 222 -1.52 -2.21 15.28
N TRP A 223 -1.90 -2.42 16.54
CA TRP A 223 -2.49 -3.67 17.01
C TRP A 223 -3.81 -4.02 16.29
N VAL A 224 -4.72 -3.05 16.13
CA VAL A 224 -5.98 -3.27 15.40
C VAL A 224 -5.70 -3.53 13.91
N ARG A 225 -4.74 -2.81 13.30
CA ARG A 225 -4.36 -3.01 11.90
C ARG A 225 -3.84 -4.42 11.64
N ASP A 226 -2.94 -4.91 12.47
CA ASP A 226 -2.33 -6.22 12.30
C ASP A 226 -3.36 -7.34 12.42
N ASN A 227 -4.20 -7.29 13.46
CA ASN A 227 -5.31 -8.22 13.62
C ASN A 227 -6.32 -8.12 12.48
N PHE A 228 -6.74 -6.90 12.12
CA PHE A 228 -7.67 -6.68 11.03
C PHE A 228 -7.15 -7.29 9.72
N ARG A 229 -5.89 -7.06 9.35
CA ARG A 229 -5.32 -7.60 8.09
C ARG A 229 -5.16 -9.11 8.08
N GLN A 230 -4.91 -9.72 9.23
CA GLN A 230 -4.83 -11.18 9.35
C GLN A 230 -6.21 -11.83 9.17
N LEU A 231 -7.26 -11.18 9.66
CA LEU A 231 -8.60 -11.75 9.76
C LEU A 231 -9.52 -11.33 8.60
N ALA A 232 -9.26 -10.17 7.98
CA ALA A 232 -10.09 -9.65 6.90
C ALA A 232 -10.05 -10.54 5.65
N ARG A 233 -11.18 -10.57 4.95
CA ARG A 233 -11.40 -11.34 3.72
C ARG A 233 -12.08 -10.47 2.67
N ILE A 234 -11.75 -10.71 1.40
CA ILE A 234 -12.43 -10.10 0.26
C ILE A 234 -13.38 -11.10 -0.37
N SER A 235 -14.62 -10.67 -0.60
CA SER A 235 -15.61 -11.40 -1.39
C SER A 235 -16.08 -10.55 -2.57
N THR A 236 -16.46 -11.20 -3.67
CA THR A 236 -17.02 -10.54 -4.86
C THR A 236 -18.34 -11.16 -5.27
N GLU A 237 -19.26 -10.32 -5.72
CA GLU A 237 -20.56 -10.73 -6.22
C GLU A 237 -20.81 -10.07 -7.57
N PRO A 238 -21.24 -10.83 -8.59
CA PRO A 238 -21.56 -10.26 -9.90
C PRO A 238 -22.85 -9.44 -9.82
N THR A 239 -22.91 -8.32 -10.53
CA THR A 239 -24.16 -7.58 -10.73
C THR A 239 -25.05 -8.33 -11.72
N THR A 240 -26.29 -7.86 -11.94
CA THR A 240 -27.16 -8.40 -12.99
C THR A 240 -26.47 -8.40 -14.36
N GLN A 241 -25.82 -7.30 -14.73
CA GLN A 241 -25.03 -7.20 -15.96
C GLN A 241 -23.80 -8.12 -15.96
N GLY A 242 -23.11 -8.22 -14.81
CA GLY A 242 -21.98 -9.12 -14.68
C GLY A 242 -22.31 -10.59 -14.76
N MET A 243 -23.54 -10.99 -14.39
CA MET A 243 -23.96 -12.38 -14.48
C MET A 243 -23.93 -12.88 -15.92
N ASP A 244 -24.39 -12.04 -16.85
CA ASP A 244 -24.48 -12.35 -18.28
C ASP A 244 -23.13 -12.20 -18.99
N VAL A 245 -22.36 -11.16 -18.66
CA VAL A 245 -21.10 -10.82 -19.37
C VAL A 245 -19.90 -11.63 -18.88
N LEU A 246 -19.83 -11.94 -17.58
CA LEU A 246 -18.68 -12.63 -16.99
C LEU A 246 -18.79 -14.15 -17.20
N ASP A 247 -18.53 -14.61 -18.42
CA ASP A 247 -18.38 -16.05 -18.67
C ASP A 247 -17.00 -16.57 -18.17
N PRO A 248 -16.76 -17.91 -18.18
CA PRO A 248 -15.48 -18.48 -17.74
C PRO A 248 -14.25 -18.07 -18.57
N PHE A 249 -14.44 -17.60 -19.82
CA PHE A 249 -13.36 -17.21 -20.73
C PHE A 249 -13.11 -15.68 -20.70
N HIS A 250 -14.01 -14.91 -20.10
CA HIS A 250 -13.86 -13.48 -19.92
C HIS A 250 -12.64 -13.19 -19.03
N PRO A 251 -11.81 -12.18 -19.32
CA PRO A 251 -10.60 -11.87 -18.54
C PRO A 251 -10.85 -11.61 -17.05
N LEU A 252 -12.06 -11.18 -16.69
CA LEU A 252 -12.51 -10.95 -15.31
C LEU A 252 -13.29 -12.14 -14.70
N GLY A 253 -13.45 -13.24 -15.43
CA GLY A 253 -14.20 -14.42 -14.98
C GLY A 253 -13.63 -15.04 -13.70
N VAL A 254 -12.30 -15.01 -13.54
CA VAL A 254 -11.58 -15.52 -12.36
C VAL A 254 -11.99 -14.83 -11.04
N VAL A 255 -12.43 -13.57 -11.11
CA VAL A 255 -12.86 -12.80 -9.93
C VAL A 255 -14.39 -12.65 -9.83
N LYS A 256 -15.16 -13.37 -10.65
CA LYS A 256 -16.64 -13.26 -10.68
C LYS A 256 -17.27 -13.57 -9.32
N ARG A 257 -16.79 -14.60 -8.63
CA ARG A 257 -17.37 -15.11 -7.36
C ARG A 257 -16.29 -15.56 -6.37
N LEU A 258 -15.49 -14.61 -5.89
CA LEU A 258 -14.56 -14.86 -4.81
C LEU A 258 -15.35 -14.93 -3.50
N LYS A 259 -15.16 -16.01 -2.74
CA LYS A 259 -15.76 -16.15 -1.41
C LYS A 259 -14.65 -16.10 -0.38
N ARG A 260 -14.68 -15.08 0.48
CA ARG A 260 -13.83 -14.96 1.66
C ARG A 260 -12.34 -15.20 1.35
N LYS A 261 -11.81 -14.64 0.27
CA LYS A 261 -10.39 -14.78 -0.09
C LYS A 261 -9.55 -13.98 0.93
N PRO A 262 -8.58 -14.59 1.63
CA PRO A 262 -7.72 -13.88 2.57
C PRO A 262 -6.79 -12.91 1.86
N LEU A 263 -6.47 -11.81 2.53
CA LEU A 263 -5.64 -10.74 1.96
C LEU A 263 -4.28 -11.25 1.48
N LYS A 264 -3.62 -12.09 2.28
CA LYS A 264 -2.32 -12.70 1.95
C LYS A 264 -2.34 -13.58 0.69
N ALA A 265 -3.52 -14.01 0.22
CA ALA A 265 -3.64 -14.81 -1.01
C ALA A 265 -3.76 -13.95 -2.29
N PHE A 266 -3.75 -12.62 -2.17
CA PHE A 266 -3.64 -11.71 -3.32
C PHE A 266 -2.17 -11.46 -3.65
N VAL A 267 -1.58 -12.39 -4.41
CA VAL A 267 -0.18 -12.32 -4.87
C VAL A 267 -0.06 -11.98 -6.35
N ASP A 268 -1.16 -11.58 -6.98
CA ASP A 268 -1.33 -11.44 -8.44
C ASP A 268 -2.21 -10.23 -8.80
N ASP A 269 -2.55 -10.10 -10.09
CA ASP A 269 -3.39 -9.02 -10.62
C ASP A 269 -4.90 -9.17 -10.30
N ASN A 270 -5.31 -10.18 -9.50
CA ASN A 270 -6.72 -10.40 -9.22
C ASN A 270 -7.38 -9.18 -8.56
N PHE A 271 -6.68 -8.48 -7.67
CA PHE A 271 -7.26 -7.30 -7.04
C PHE A 271 -7.51 -6.17 -8.06
N LEU A 272 -6.62 -5.99 -9.05
CA LEU A 272 -6.84 -5.04 -10.16
C LEU A 272 -8.03 -5.45 -11.03
N LYS A 273 -8.22 -6.75 -11.27
CA LYS A 273 -9.39 -7.28 -11.98
C LYS A 273 -10.69 -6.98 -11.21
N ILE A 274 -10.68 -7.08 -9.88
CA ILE A 274 -11.82 -6.70 -9.03
C ILE A 274 -12.13 -5.21 -9.21
N LEU A 275 -11.12 -4.34 -9.10
CA LEU A 275 -11.29 -2.89 -9.29
C LEU A 275 -11.82 -2.55 -10.68
N GLN A 276 -11.31 -3.22 -11.73
CA GLN A 276 -11.79 -3.06 -13.09
C GLN A 276 -13.24 -3.53 -13.26
N GLY A 277 -13.60 -4.66 -12.65
CA GLY A 277 -14.97 -5.20 -12.64
C GLY A 277 -15.95 -4.25 -11.97
N LYS A 278 -15.58 -3.69 -10.80
CA LYS A 278 -16.36 -2.65 -10.12
C LYS A 278 -16.51 -1.39 -10.97
N LYS A 279 -15.42 -0.90 -11.56
CA LYS A 279 -15.45 0.29 -12.43
C LYS A 279 -16.37 0.11 -13.64
N LYS A 280 -16.44 -1.11 -14.19
CA LYS A 280 -17.33 -1.47 -15.30
C LYS A 280 -18.76 -1.82 -14.86
N GLY A 281 -19.07 -1.79 -13.57
CA GLY A 281 -20.38 -2.17 -13.03
C GLY A 281 -20.72 -3.66 -13.17
N LEU A 282 -19.72 -4.52 -13.40
CA LEU A 282 -19.92 -5.97 -13.60
C LEU A 282 -19.92 -6.75 -12.27
N LEU A 283 -19.29 -6.22 -11.23
CA LEU A 283 -19.29 -6.86 -9.91
C LEU A 283 -19.19 -5.82 -8.81
N THR A 284 -19.61 -6.22 -7.62
CA THR A 284 -19.34 -5.53 -6.35
C THR A 284 -18.35 -6.36 -5.54
N TYR A 285 -17.70 -5.74 -4.57
CA TYR A 285 -16.84 -6.44 -3.62
C TYR A 285 -17.02 -5.87 -2.22
N SER A 286 -16.78 -6.71 -1.23
CA SER A 286 -16.75 -6.34 0.19
C SER A 286 -15.43 -6.78 0.79
N LEU A 287 -14.88 -5.93 1.66
CA LEU A 287 -13.78 -6.25 2.56
C LEU A 287 -14.36 -6.28 3.97
N SER A 288 -14.41 -7.45 4.59
CA SER A 288 -15.02 -7.61 5.91
C SER A 288 -14.25 -8.64 6.74
N VAL A 289 -14.41 -8.50 8.06
CA VAL A 289 -14.05 -9.53 9.05
C VAL A 289 -15.34 -10.27 9.42
N GLU A 290 -15.26 -11.59 9.56
CA GLU A 290 -16.40 -12.41 10.04
C GLU A 290 -16.81 -12.00 11.45
N ASP A 291 -18.10 -12.04 11.75
CA ASP A 291 -18.64 -11.44 12.97
C ASP A 291 -18.11 -12.11 14.25
N ASN A 292 -18.00 -13.45 14.27
CA ASN A 292 -17.41 -14.20 15.39
C ASN A 292 -15.96 -13.79 15.67
N VAL A 293 -15.15 -13.64 14.62
CA VAL A 293 -13.74 -13.27 14.73
C VAL A 293 -13.59 -11.80 15.15
N ARG A 294 -14.50 -10.95 14.67
CA ARG A 294 -14.60 -9.55 15.09
C ARG A 294 -14.93 -9.45 16.57
N GLU A 295 -15.89 -10.24 17.05
CA GLU A 295 -16.26 -10.29 18.46
C GLU A 295 -15.08 -10.72 19.32
N GLU A 296 -14.35 -11.77 18.93
CA GLU A 296 -13.13 -12.22 19.62
C GLU A 296 -12.08 -11.10 19.75
N LEU A 297 -11.81 -10.37 18.66
CA LEU A 297 -10.89 -9.23 18.67
C LEU A 297 -11.34 -8.12 19.63
N ILE A 298 -12.63 -7.80 19.63
CA ILE A 298 -13.20 -6.78 20.51
C ILE A 298 -13.14 -7.24 21.97
N GLN A 299 -13.37 -8.53 22.25
CA GLN A 299 -13.24 -9.09 23.60
C GLN A 299 -11.80 -9.00 24.10
N GLU A 300 -10.80 -9.31 23.27
CA GLU A 300 -9.40 -9.14 23.64
C GLU A 300 -9.10 -7.68 24.01
N ALA A 301 -9.59 -6.73 23.21
CA ALA A 301 -9.46 -5.31 23.52
C ALA A 301 -10.16 -4.90 24.83
N PHE A 302 -11.33 -5.48 25.13
CA PHE A 302 -12.04 -5.27 26.39
C PHE A 302 -11.23 -5.78 27.59
N THR A 303 -10.62 -6.96 27.48
CA THR A 303 -9.78 -7.49 28.57
C THR A 303 -8.59 -6.58 28.87
N ALA A 304 -8.05 -5.89 27.87
CA ALA A 304 -6.95 -4.93 28.06
C ALA A 304 -7.38 -3.58 28.67
N TYR A 305 -8.68 -3.22 28.62
CA TYR A 305 -9.17 -1.88 29.00
C TYR A 305 -10.12 -1.85 30.21
N MET A 306 -10.75 -2.96 30.57
CA MET A 306 -11.72 -3.02 31.69
C MET A 306 -11.02 -3.19 33.04
N SER A 307 -11.65 -2.77 34.13
CA SER A 307 -11.20 -3.06 35.50
C SER A 307 -11.80 -4.37 36.01
N ASP A 308 -11.10 -5.07 36.89
CA ASP A 308 -11.62 -6.24 37.64
C ASP A 308 -12.50 -5.85 38.84
N GLY A 309 -12.74 -4.55 39.05
CA GLY A 309 -13.60 -4.02 40.10
C GLY A 309 -15.04 -4.52 40.01
N VAL A 310 -15.58 -4.97 41.15
CA VAL A 310 -16.96 -5.52 41.27
C VAL A 310 -17.96 -4.56 41.91
N SER A 311 -17.54 -3.34 42.25
CA SER A 311 -18.45 -2.34 42.82
C SER A 311 -19.48 -1.87 41.78
N LEU A 312 -20.63 -1.35 42.21
CA LEU A 312 -21.64 -0.81 41.29
C LEU A 312 -21.05 0.31 40.41
N SER A 313 -20.21 1.17 40.99
CA SER A 313 -19.49 2.20 40.24
C SER A 313 -18.53 1.60 39.21
N ALA A 314 -17.73 0.61 39.58
CA ALA A 314 -16.80 -0.06 38.67
C ALA A 314 -17.52 -0.70 37.47
N VAL A 315 -18.65 -1.36 37.71
CA VAL A 315 -19.49 -1.94 36.65
C VAL A 315 -20.02 -0.86 35.72
N ALA A 316 -20.49 0.27 36.26
CA ALA A 316 -21.00 1.39 35.46
C ALA A 316 -19.89 2.05 34.62
N TRP A 317 -18.69 2.27 35.18
CA TRP A 317 -17.54 2.77 34.44
C TRP A 317 -17.05 1.79 33.37
N ASN A 318 -17.04 0.49 33.65
CA ASN A 318 -16.71 -0.54 32.66
C ASN A 318 -17.68 -0.54 31.48
N GLU A 319 -18.96 -0.25 31.69
CA GLU A 319 -19.92 -0.09 30.60
C GLU A 319 -19.61 1.15 29.74
N GLN A 320 -19.22 2.28 30.36
CA GLN A 320 -18.75 3.45 29.60
C GLN A 320 -17.49 3.15 28.79
N ARG A 321 -16.51 2.44 29.39
CA ARG A 321 -15.27 1.98 28.74
C ARG A 321 -15.57 1.07 27.55
N ARG A 322 -16.49 0.12 27.72
CA ARG A 322 -16.94 -0.79 26.65
C ARG A 322 -17.46 -0.02 25.45
N GLN A 323 -18.39 0.91 25.69
CA GLN A 323 -19.01 1.70 24.63
C GLN A 323 -18.00 2.62 23.94
N ALA A 324 -17.09 3.26 24.68
CA ALA A 324 -16.03 4.09 24.10
C ALA A 324 -15.07 3.27 23.23
N LEU A 325 -14.66 2.08 23.69
CA LEU A 325 -13.74 1.22 22.94
C LEU A 325 -14.39 0.64 21.67
N SER A 326 -15.65 0.19 21.76
CA SER A 326 -16.42 -0.22 20.57
C SER A 326 -16.55 0.91 19.56
N LEU A 327 -16.85 2.14 20.02
CA LEU A 327 -16.91 3.32 19.17
C LEU A 327 -15.57 3.56 18.43
N ALA A 328 -14.46 3.49 19.16
CA ALA A 328 -13.12 3.68 18.60
C ALA A 328 -12.79 2.61 17.54
N ILE A 329 -12.95 1.33 17.86
CA ILE A 329 -12.56 0.24 16.97
C ILE A 329 -13.51 0.14 15.78
N GLU A 330 -14.82 0.08 16.02
CA GLU A 330 -15.79 -0.27 14.98
C GLU A 330 -16.16 0.92 14.09
N GLN A 331 -16.34 2.11 14.67
CA GLN A 331 -16.84 3.27 13.92
C GLN A 331 -15.70 4.17 13.41
N MET A 332 -14.54 4.16 14.07
CA MET A 332 -13.41 5.02 13.69
C MET A 332 -12.30 4.23 12.99
N LEU A 333 -11.75 3.18 13.63
CA LEU A 333 -10.60 2.45 13.11
C LEU A 333 -10.93 1.55 11.93
N PHE A 334 -11.96 0.69 12.00
CA PHE A 334 -12.28 -0.22 10.89
C PHE A 334 -12.51 0.50 9.55
N PRO A 335 -13.27 1.61 9.45
CA PRO A 335 -13.42 2.32 8.17
C PRO A 335 -12.10 2.89 7.61
N ILE A 336 -11.20 3.34 8.50
CA ILE A 336 -9.87 3.83 8.12
C ILE A 336 -9.02 2.66 7.62
N LEU A 337 -8.96 1.56 8.37
CA LEU A 337 -8.16 0.38 8.05
C LEU A 337 -8.65 -0.33 6.78
N ILE A 338 -9.96 -0.35 6.51
CA ILE A 338 -10.51 -0.83 5.23
C ILE A 338 -9.92 -0.02 4.08
N ARG A 339 -9.93 1.32 4.19
CA ARG A 339 -9.43 2.20 3.14
C ARG A 339 -7.92 2.03 2.94
N GLU A 340 -7.15 2.03 4.01
CA GLU A 340 -5.69 1.81 3.99
C GLU A 340 -5.37 0.47 3.34
N THR A 341 -6.02 -0.60 3.78
CA THR A 341 -5.79 -1.96 3.27
C THR A 341 -6.10 -2.08 1.77
N LEU A 342 -7.20 -1.48 1.30
CA LEU A 342 -7.53 -1.49 -0.13
C LEU A 342 -6.50 -0.71 -0.97
N GLN A 343 -5.95 0.38 -0.45
CA GLN A 343 -4.88 1.13 -1.11
C GLN A 343 -3.59 0.31 -1.19
N THR A 344 -3.21 -0.37 -0.10
CA THR A 344 -2.03 -1.24 -0.07
C THR A 344 -2.15 -2.37 -1.09
N LEU A 345 -3.29 -3.08 -1.12
CA LEU A 345 -3.55 -4.13 -2.12
C LEU A 345 -3.51 -3.61 -3.56
N GLU A 346 -3.98 -2.39 -3.81
CA GLU A 346 -3.91 -1.77 -5.13
C GLU A 346 -2.47 -1.51 -5.56
N VAL A 347 -1.63 -0.99 -4.65
CA VAL A 347 -0.21 -0.75 -4.90
C VAL A 347 0.53 -2.06 -5.13
N GLU A 348 0.34 -3.06 -4.27
CA GLU A 348 0.98 -4.38 -4.40
C GLU A 348 0.62 -5.06 -5.74
N ALA A 349 -0.65 -5.03 -6.13
CA ALA A 349 -1.08 -5.62 -7.40
C ALA A 349 -0.54 -4.84 -8.62
N LYS A 350 -0.37 -3.51 -8.53
CA LYS A 350 0.27 -2.70 -9.58
C LYS A 350 1.76 -2.99 -9.69
N ASP A 351 2.45 -3.14 -8.56
CA ASP A 351 3.88 -3.49 -8.53
C ASP A 351 4.09 -4.88 -9.18
N TRP A 352 3.23 -5.85 -8.86
CA TRP A 352 3.25 -7.16 -9.50
C TRP A 352 3.01 -7.08 -11.01
N LEU A 353 1.96 -6.37 -11.45
CA LEU A 353 1.65 -6.21 -12.87
C LEU A 353 2.78 -5.51 -13.63
N SER A 354 3.42 -4.50 -13.02
CA SER A 354 4.55 -3.79 -13.60
C SER A 354 5.74 -4.74 -13.83
N MET A 355 5.99 -5.66 -12.90
CA MET A 355 7.00 -6.70 -13.06
C MET A 355 6.68 -7.63 -14.24
N GLN A 356 5.43 -8.09 -14.37
CA GLN A 356 5.01 -8.96 -15.47
C GLN A 356 5.10 -8.29 -16.83
N ILE A 357 4.66 -7.02 -16.93
CA ILE A 357 4.80 -6.21 -18.16
C ILE A 357 6.27 -6.03 -18.51
N GLY A 358 7.10 -5.76 -17.49
CA GLY A 358 8.55 -5.67 -17.66
C GLY A 358 9.14 -6.97 -18.19
N ASP A 359 8.68 -8.13 -17.73
CA ASP A 359 9.16 -9.44 -18.17
C ASP A 359 8.78 -9.71 -19.63
N ALA A 360 7.51 -9.44 -20.00
CA ALA A 360 7.03 -9.57 -21.37
C ALA A 360 7.77 -8.64 -22.34
N LEU A 361 7.96 -7.37 -21.95
CA LEU A 361 8.72 -6.41 -22.75
C LEU A 361 10.18 -6.86 -22.90
N TRP A 362 10.78 -7.37 -21.83
CA TRP A 362 12.16 -7.85 -21.84
C TRP A 362 12.37 -8.99 -22.85
N GLN A 363 11.42 -9.91 -22.97
CA GLN A 363 11.47 -11.00 -23.97
C GLN A 363 11.53 -10.47 -25.40
N HIS A 364 10.96 -9.31 -25.69
CA HIS A 364 11.01 -8.70 -27.03
C HIS A 364 12.27 -7.86 -27.26
N VAL A 365 12.74 -7.15 -26.23
CA VAL A 365 13.89 -6.22 -26.37
C VAL A 365 15.24 -6.95 -26.26
N SER A 366 15.29 -8.08 -25.56
CA SER A 366 16.53 -8.87 -25.38
C SER A 366 16.84 -9.81 -26.56
N VAL A 367 16.06 -9.77 -27.63
CA VAL A 367 16.28 -10.58 -28.84
C VAL A 367 17.49 -10.04 -29.61
N ALA A 368 18.51 -10.87 -29.76
CA ALA A 368 19.68 -10.53 -30.58
C ALA A 368 19.26 -10.30 -32.05
N PRO A 369 19.93 -9.38 -32.78
CA PRO A 369 19.69 -9.21 -34.20
C PRO A 369 19.80 -10.56 -34.94
N TRP A 370 18.87 -10.81 -35.86
CA TRP A 370 18.85 -12.04 -36.64
C TRP A 370 20.16 -12.23 -37.43
N ARG A 371 20.71 -13.45 -37.40
CA ARG A 371 21.92 -13.83 -38.13
C ARG A 371 21.61 -14.99 -39.07
N ALA A 372 22.02 -14.88 -40.33
CA ALA A 372 21.93 -15.99 -41.28
C ALA A 372 22.89 -17.11 -40.86
N ARG A 373 22.40 -18.36 -40.89
CA ARG A 373 23.23 -19.54 -40.65
C ARG A 373 24.02 -19.82 -41.92
N VAL A 374 25.32 -19.56 -41.91
CA VAL A 374 26.23 -19.96 -42.98
C VAL A 374 26.71 -21.38 -42.67
N GLN A 375 26.61 -22.32 -43.61
CA GLN A 375 27.22 -23.64 -43.47
C GLN A 375 28.74 -23.48 -43.54
N GLY A 376 29.45 -23.89 -42.48
CA GLY A 376 30.91 -23.76 -42.33
C GLY A 376 31.29 -22.68 -41.30
N ASP A 377 32.40 -22.91 -40.58
CA ASP A 377 32.86 -22.17 -39.38
C ASP A 377 33.21 -20.67 -39.58
N LEU A 378 32.78 -20.05 -40.67
CA LEU A 378 32.96 -18.63 -40.94
C LEU A 378 31.69 -17.87 -40.56
N VAL A 379 31.67 -17.36 -39.33
CA VAL A 379 30.67 -16.36 -38.91
C VAL A 379 30.98 -15.04 -39.63
N PRO A 380 30.16 -14.56 -40.59
CA PRO A 380 30.39 -13.25 -41.16
C PRO A 380 30.24 -12.17 -40.07
N ALA A 381 31.21 -11.26 -39.98
CA ALA A 381 31.20 -10.13 -39.04
C ALA A 381 30.06 -9.13 -39.30
N ALA A 382 29.38 -9.24 -40.44
CA ALA A 382 28.38 -8.32 -40.94
C ALA A 382 26.96 -8.90 -40.88
N SER A 383 25.99 -8.06 -40.50
CA SER A 383 24.57 -8.38 -40.66
C SER A 383 24.23 -8.58 -42.15
N PRO A 384 23.62 -9.71 -42.54
CA PRO A 384 23.30 -9.98 -43.94
C PRO A 384 22.25 -8.99 -44.48
N PRO A 385 22.27 -8.66 -45.79
CA PRO A 385 21.21 -7.90 -46.42
C PRO A 385 19.89 -8.67 -46.30
N HIS A 386 18.83 -7.99 -45.84
CA HIS A 386 17.52 -8.61 -45.65
C HIS A 386 16.52 -8.10 -46.69
N GLN A 387 15.70 -9.03 -47.18
CA GLN A 387 14.52 -8.73 -47.99
C GLN A 387 13.28 -9.05 -47.17
N LEU A 388 12.48 -8.03 -46.87
CA LEU A 388 11.21 -8.18 -46.18
C LEU A 388 10.10 -8.23 -47.23
N LEU A 389 9.39 -9.35 -47.26
CA LEU A 389 8.21 -9.54 -48.10
C LEU A 389 6.97 -9.41 -47.23
N ARG A 390 6.05 -8.51 -47.59
CA ARG A 390 4.73 -8.40 -46.99
C ARG A 390 3.69 -8.73 -48.03
N ARG A 391 2.95 -9.82 -47.80
CA ARG A 391 1.76 -10.15 -48.58
C ARG A 391 0.53 -9.58 -47.89
N ASN A 392 -0.27 -8.80 -48.60
CA ASN A 392 -1.54 -8.31 -48.09
C ASN A 392 -2.58 -9.46 -48.03
N VAL A 393 -3.45 -9.44 -47.03
CA VAL A 393 -4.49 -10.45 -46.84
C VAL A 393 -5.46 -10.39 -48.02
N GLY A 394 -5.64 -11.51 -48.73
CA GLY A 394 -6.52 -11.64 -49.90
C GLY A 394 -6.00 -12.65 -50.93
N PRO A 395 -6.83 -13.02 -51.93
CA PRO A 395 -6.45 -13.97 -52.98
C PRO A 395 -5.24 -13.47 -53.77
N ALA A 396 -4.32 -14.38 -54.11
CA ALA A 396 -3.01 -14.07 -54.69
C ALA A 396 -3.05 -13.21 -55.96
N CYS A 397 -4.17 -13.27 -56.69
CA CYS A 397 -4.41 -12.52 -57.91
C CYS A 397 -4.78 -11.05 -57.70
N CYS A 398 -5.27 -10.66 -56.52
CA CYS A 398 -5.83 -9.33 -56.27
C CYS A 398 -5.07 -8.51 -55.21
N SER A 399 -4.15 -9.15 -54.47
CA SER A 399 -3.38 -8.52 -53.40
C SER A 399 -1.92 -8.37 -53.82
N PRO A 400 -1.44 -7.16 -54.21
CA PRO A 400 -0.04 -6.95 -54.58
C PRO A 400 0.87 -7.25 -53.38
N ALA A 401 1.95 -7.99 -53.61
CA ALA A 401 2.99 -8.21 -52.62
C ALA A 401 3.94 -7.01 -52.62
N ALA A 402 4.23 -6.48 -51.43
CA ALA A 402 5.22 -5.43 -51.25
C ALA A 402 6.53 -6.06 -50.78
N TRP A 403 7.65 -5.65 -51.37
CA TRP A 403 8.97 -6.03 -50.87
C TRP A 403 9.85 -4.81 -50.61
N ARG A 404 10.66 -4.91 -49.56
CA ARG A 404 11.68 -3.92 -49.18
C ARG A 404 13.03 -4.60 -49.04
N ARG A 405 14.06 -4.01 -49.64
CA ARG A 405 15.45 -4.44 -49.48
C ARG A 405 16.22 -3.37 -48.73
N SER A 406 17.00 -3.80 -47.74
CA SER A 406 17.88 -2.90 -46.99
C SER A 406 19.33 -3.39 -47.08
N ASN A 407 20.27 -2.46 -47.00
CA ASN A 407 21.68 -2.82 -46.87
C ASN A 407 21.94 -3.20 -45.42
N GLY A 408 22.36 -4.45 -45.20
CA GLY A 408 22.51 -5.04 -43.85
C GLY A 408 23.44 -4.25 -42.91
N HIS A 409 24.36 -3.44 -43.44
CA HIS A 409 25.31 -2.65 -42.65
C HIS A 409 24.75 -1.35 -42.03
N GLN A 410 23.74 -0.73 -42.62
CA GLN A 410 23.23 0.60 -42.18
C GLN A 410 21.70 0.63 -41.99
N ALA A 411 21.01 -0.49 -42.24
CA ALA A 411 19.54 -0.56 -42.30
C ALA A 411 18.92 0.49 -43.27
N ALA A 412 19.71 1.02 -44.20
CA ALA A 412 19.26 1.98 -45.19
C ALA A 412 18.37 1.27 -46.23
N LEU A 413 17.23 1.88 -46.55
CA LEU A 413 16.27 1.37 -47.52
C LEU A 413 16.87 1.52 -48.94
N LEU A 414 17.07 0.41 -49.63
CA LEU A 414 17.66 0.41 -50.97
C LEU A 414 16.61 0.48 -52.06
N SER A 415 15.48 -0.19 -51.86
CA SER A 415 14.38 -0.21 -52.83
C SER A 415 13.06 -0.61 -52.19
N HIS A 416 11.97 -0.08 -52.75
CA HIS A 416 10.59 -0.42 -52.43
C HIS A 416 9.81 -0.62 -53.73
N ALA A 417 9.12 -1.75 -53.88
CA ALA A 417 8.21 -1.96 -55.00
C ALA A 417 6.88 -2.54 -54.49
N ALA A 418 5.78 -1.98 -55.00
CA ALA A 418 4.41 -2.45 -54.81
C ALA A 418 3.83 -2.65 -56.21
N ASP A 419 4.29 -3.69 -56.91
CA ASP A 419 3.92 -3.92 -58.30
C ASP A 419 3.37 -5.36 -58.49
N PRO A 420 2.10 -5.51 -58.89
CA PRO A 420 1.51 -6.83 -59.13
C PRO A 420 2.25 -7.63 -60.21
N ALA A 421 2.94 -6.99 -61.16
CA ALA A 421 3.71 -7.68 -62.20
C ALA A 421 5.06 -8.24 -61.68
N ALA A 422 5.72 -7.53 -60.75
CA ALA A 422 6.99 -7.95 -60.15
C ALA A 422 6.85 -9.21 -59.26
N THR A 423 5.63 -9.47 -58.77
CA THR A 423 5.33 -10.63 -57.92
C THR A 423 5.47 -11.96 -58.69
N LYS A 424 5.20 -11.99 -60.00
CA LYS A 424 5.37 -13.20 -60.83
C LYS A 424 6.84 -13.57 -61.11
N LEU A 425 7.73 -12.58 -61.20
CA LEU A 425 9.16 -12.77 -61.52
C LEU A 425 10.00 -13.24 -60.30
N LEU A 426 9.57 -12.91 -59.08
CA LEU A 426 10.25 -13.35 -57.85
C LEU A 426 10.02 -14.84 -57.55
N PHE A 427 8.82 -15.36 -57.84
CA PHE A 427 8.49 -16.77 -57.64
C PHE A 427 9.08 -17.71 -58.72
N SER A 428 9.52 -17.19 -59.87
CA SER A 428 10.15 -18.00 -60.93
C SER A 428 11.68 -18.16 -60.77
N ARG A 429 12.30 -17.43 -59.84
CA ARG A 429 13.77 -17.43 -59.62
C ARG A 429 14.20 -17.94 -58.24
N MET A 430 13.27 -18.34 -57.38
CA MET A 430 13.62 -19.09 -56.19
C MET A 430 13.84 -20.56 -56.59
N PRO A 431 15.02 -21.16 -56.34
CA PRO A 431 15.10 -22.61 -56.31
C PRO A 431 14.17 -23.07 -55.19
N TRP A 432 13.20 -23.91 -55.56
CA TRP A 432 12.46 -24.69 -54.58
C TRP A 432 13.48 -25.54 -53.82
N ILE A 433 13.30 -25.63 -52.49
CA ILE A 433 14.15 -26.38 -51.55
C ILE A 433 14.57 -27.74 -52.11
#